data_AF-A0A380EGI7-F1
#
_entry.id   AF-A0A380EGI7-F1
#
_cell.length_a   1.000
_cell.length_b   1.000
_cell.length_c   1.000
_cell.angle_alpha   90.00
_cell.angle_beta   90.00
_cell.angle_gamma   90.00
#
_symmetry.space_group_name_H-M   'P 1'
#
loop_
_entity.id
_entity.type
_entity.pdbx_description
1 polymer ?
#
loop_
_entity_poly.entity_id
_entity_poly.type
_entity_poly.pdbx_seq_one_letter_code
_entity_poly.pdbx_strand_id
1 'polypeptide(L)'
;MYINVDLKDAPESYEGSIAPQIMFDTIAENQAFDRVLVTSFYKEQIVRFNKIAQGSVAIGASQQEVTEAFLKYHLLGGRYYQPLAQTFQMPTHFKGIDLTSSRFIKWLNDMNIIPGYYGVNSINLMNDLYQKGAHTIVTDRPDLAQQFKQTIPNK
;
A
#
# COMPACT_ATOMS: atom_id res chain seq x y z
N MET A 1 16.24 -7.95 3.08
CA MET A 1 14.96 -8.34 2.45
C MET A 1 13.86 -7.56 3.12
N TYR A 2 12.97 -6.94 2.34
CA TYR A 2 11.78 -6.24 2.84
C TYR A 2 10.58 -7.20 2.84
N ILE A 3 9.67 -7.05 3.79
CA ILE A 3 8.50 -7.91 3.96
C ILE A 3 7.25 -7.03 4.01
N ASN A 4 6.24 -7.38 3.22
CA ASN A 4 4.90 -6.80 3.29
C ASN A 4 3.96 -7.82 3.93
N VAL A 5 3.28 -7.45 5.01
CA VAL A 5 2.40 -8.35 5.78
C VAL A 5 1.01 -7.74 5.88
N ASP A 6 0.00 -8.51 5.48
CA ASP A 6 -1.39 -8.06 5.47
C ASP A 6 -2.19 -8.69 6.62
N LEU A 7 -2.70 -7.85 7.52
CA LEU A 7 -3.63 -8.24 8.58
C LEU A 7 -5.01 -8.49 7.98
N LYS A 8 -5.38 -9.77 7.87
CA LYS A 8 -6.63 -10.23 7.23
C LYS A 8 -7.82 -10.33 8.19
N ASP A 9 -7.56 -10.51 9.47
CA ASP A 9 -8.61 -10.76 10.46
C ASP A 9 -9.53 -9.56 10.63
N ALA A 10 -10.83 -9.81 10.66
CA ALA A 10 -11.83 -8.77 10.84
C ALA A 10 -11.67 -8.11 12.23
N PRO A 11 -11.78 -6.78 12.37
CA PRO A 11 -11.53 -6.07 13.62
C PRO A 11 -12.33 -6.57 14.83
N GLU A 12 -13.53 -7.10 14.57
CA GLU A 12 -14.51 -7.61 15.53
C GLU A 12 -14.31 -9.09 15.89
N SER A 13 -13.44 -9.82 15.19
CA SER A 13 -13.13 -11.20 15.55
C SER A 13 -12.16 -11.25 16.73
N TYR A 14 -12.12 -12.38 17.41
CA TYR A 14 -11.14 -12.62 18.47
C TYR A 14 -9.71 -12.47 17.93
N GLU A 15 -9.41 -13.11 16.80
CA GLU A 15 -8.12 -13.05 16.12
C GLU A 15 -7.77 -11.60 15.74
N GLY A 16 -8.73 -10.86 15.18
CA GLY A 16 -8.53 -9.45 14.83
C GLY A 16 -8.26 -8.55 16.03
N SER A 17 -8.72 -8.93 17.24
CA SER A 17 -8.42 -8.21 18.47
C SER A 17 -6.97 -8.36 18.94
N ILE A 18 -6.33 -9.50 18.65
CA ILE A 18 -4.97 -9.83 19.12
C ILE A 18 -3.91 -9.73 18.04
N ALA A 19 -4.26 -9.93 16.77
CA ALA A 19 -3.30 -10.00 15.65
C ALA A 19 -2.39 -8.76 15.52
N PRO A 20 -2.88 -7.51 15.70
CA PRO A 20 -1.99 -6.34 15.65
C PRO A 20 -0.90 -6.34 16.72
N GLN A 21 -1.21 -6.79 17.95
CA GLN A 21 -0.23 -6.85 19.03
C GLN A 21 0.79 -7.95 18.74
N ILE A 22 0.33 -9.14 18.38
CA ILE A 22 1.21 -10.26 18.01
C ILE A 22 2.14 -9.88 16.86
N MET A 23 1.63 -9.17 15.85
CA MET A 23 2.43 -8.67 14.73
C MET A 23 3.52 -7.71 15.21
N PHE A 24 3.17 -6.73 16.05
CA PHE A 24 4.15 -5.78 16.57
C PHE A 24 5.22 -6.46 17.42
N ASP A 25 4.82 -7.35 18.33
CA ASP A 25 5.74 -8.08 19.20
C ASP A 25 6.72 -8.93 18.35
N THR A 26 6.20 -9.63 17.34
CA THR A 26 7.02 -10.40 16.40
C THR A 26 8.04 -9.52 15.66
N ILE A 27 7.61 -8.33 15.19
CA ILE A 27 8.50 -7.36 14.54
C ILE A 27 9.60 -6.89 15.51
N ALA A 28 9.22 -6.58 16.76
CA ALA A 28 10.11 -6.08 17.78
C ALA A 28 11.16 -7.12 18.21
N GLU A 29 10.72 -8.35 18.49
CA GLU A 29 11.59 -9.49 18.82
C GLU A 29 12.64 -9.76 17.74
N ASN A 30 12.29 -9.51 16.48
CA ASN A 30 13.15 -9.72 15.32
C ASN A 30 13.89 -8.46 14.85
N GLN A 31 13.83 -7.35 15.61
CA GLN A 31 14.41 -6.04 15.27
C GLN A 31 14.11 -5.64 13.81
N ALA A 32 12.86 -5.85 13.39
CA ALA A 32 12.46 -5.80 11.98
C ALA A 32 11.75 -4.49 11.58
N PHE A 33 11.81 -3.47 12.43
CA PHE A 33 11.08 -2.20 12.29
C PHE A 33 11.24 -1.55 10.92
N ASP A 34 12.47 -1.49 10.40
CA ASP A 34 12.77 -0.80 9.12
C ASP A 34 12.59 -1.68 7.88
N ARG A 35 12.21 -2.95 8.06
CA ARG A 35 12.12 -3.93 6.96
C ARG A 35 10.74 -4.58 6.82
N VAL A 36 9.77 -4.19 7.64
CA VAL A 36 8.40 -4.67 7.58
C VAL A 36 7.43 -3.53 7.28
N LEU A 37 6.55 -3.76 6.33
CA LEU A 37 5.36 -2.96 6.04
C LEU A 37 4.14 -3.75 6.49
N VAL A 38 3.26 -3.13 7.28
CA VAL A 38 2.00 -3.75 7.72
C VAL A 38 0.81 -3.11 6.99
N THR A 39 -0.04 -3.94 6.41
CA THR A 39 -1.23 -3.51 5.66
C THR A 39 -2.49 -4.16 6.21
N SER A 40 -3.66 -3.64 5.82
CA SER A 40 -4.96 -4.28 6.05
C SER A 40 -6.00 -3.63 5.16
N PHE A 41 -7.02 -4.39 4.77
CA PHE A 41 -8.22 -3.82 4.15
C PHE A 41 -9.07 -3.01 5.15
N TYR A 42 -8.96 -3.30 6.45
CA TYR A 42 -9.75 -2.67 7.51
C TYR A 42 -9.01 -1.47 8.11
N LYS A 43 -9.65 -0.29 8.11
CA LYS A 43 -9.08 0.93 8.69
C LYS A 43 -8.80 0.78 10.18
N GLU A 44 -9.70 0.09 10.87
CA GLU A 44 -9.63 -0.16 12.31
C GLU A 44 -8.38 -0.97 12.67
N GLN A 45 -7.99 -1.95 11.84
CA GLN A 45 -6.76 -2.71 12.07
C GLN A 45 -5.51 -1.86 11.89
N ILE A 46 -5.46 -1.03 10.83
CA ILE A 46 -4.34 -0.10 10.62
C ILE A 46 -4.21 0.87 11.79
N VAL A 47 -5.32 1.45 12.24
CA VAL A 47 -5.32 2.39 13.38
C VAL A 47 -4.92 1.69 14.68
N ARG A 48 -5.42 0.48 14.94
CA ARG A 48 -5.07 -0.32 16.12
C ARG A 48 -3.58 -0.66 16.11
N PHE A 49 -3.06 -1.17 15.00
CA PHE A 49 -1.64 -1.48 14.84
C PHE A 49 -0.76 -0.23 15.01
N ASN A 50 -1.10 0.89 14.34
CA ASN A 50 -0.29 2.11 14.42
C ASN A 50 -0.29 2.74 15.83
N LYS A 51 -1.37 2.57 16.61
CA LYS A 51 -1.37 2.97 18.04
C LYS A 51 -0.37 2.15 18.87
N ILE A 52 -0.23 0.87 18.59
CA ILE A 52 0.73 -0.02 19.25
C ILE A 52 2.16 0.35 18.81
N ALA A 53 2.36 0.45 17.49
CA ALA A 53 3.67 0.71 16.88
C ALA A 53 4.15 2.15 17.04
N GLN A 54 3.27 3.12 17.32
CA GLN A 54 3.61 4.53 17.50
C GLN A 54 4.48 5.11 16.36
N GLY A 55 4.21 4.68 15.12
CA GLY A 55 4.96 5.09 13.94
C GLY A 55 6.33 4.44 13.76
N SER A 56 6.72 3.47 14.59
CA SER A 56 8.00 2.75 14.45
C SER A 56 8.00 1.69 13.34
N VAL A 57 6.86 1.43 12.71
CA VAL A 57 6.69 0.48 11.61
C VAL A 57 5.86 1.15 10.52
N ALA A 58 6.27 1.02 9.26
CA ALA A 58 5.52 1.57 8.14
C ALA A 58 4.16 0.86 7.96
N ILE A 59 3.14 1.63 7.60
CA ILE A 59 1.79 1.12 7.35
C ILE A 59 1.27 1.46 5.94
N GLY A 60 0.51 0.52 5.38
CA GLY A 60 -0.22 0.71 4.13
C GLY A 60 -1.67 1.11 4.34
N ALA A 61 -2.22 1.83 3.37
CA ALA A 61 -3.57 2.37 3.44
C ALA A 61 -4.63 1.27 3.36
N SER A 62 -5.70 1.47 4.14
CA SER A 62 -6.92 0.67 4.00
C SER A 62 -7.72 1.07 2.77
N GLN A 63 -8.67 0.23 2.36
CA GLN A 63 -9.57 0.55 1.25
C GLN A 63 -10.35 1.86 1.51
N GLN A 64 -10.75 2.10 2.76
CA GLN A 64 -11.46 3.31 3.14
C GLN A 64 -10.57 4.55 2.99
N GLU A 65 -9.29 4.47 3.39
CA GLU A 65 -8.34 5.58 3.24
C GLU A 65 -8.03 5.88 1.77
N VAL A 66 -7.86 4.84 0.93
CA VAL A 66 -7.72 5.01 -0.52
C VAL A 66 -8.96 5.71 -1.11
N THR A 67 -10.15 5.29 -0.68
CA THR A 67 -11.41 5.90 -1.13
C THR A 67 -11.50 7.37 -0.73
N GLU A 68 -11.17 7.69 0.52
CA GLU A 68 -11.14 9.06 1.03
C GLU A 68 -10.16 9.93 0.23
N ALA A 69 -8.93 9.46 0.04
CA ALA A 69 -7.91 10.16 -0.74
C ALA A 69 -8.37 10.40 -2.18
N PHE A 70 -8.94 9.38 -2.83
CA PHE A 70 -9.45 9.48 -4.19
C PHE A 70 -10.57 10.53 -4.31
N LEU A 71 -11.54 10.52 -3.39
CA LEU A 71 -12.62 11.51 -3.38
C LEU A 71 -12.11 12.93 -3.12
N LYS A 72 -11.18 13.10 -2.16
CA LYS A 72 -10.58 14.40 -1.84
C LYS A 72 -9.77 14.94 -3.02
N TYR A 73 -9.02 14.08 -3.70
CA TYR A 73 -8.30 14.44 -4.91
C TYR A 73 -9.25 14.95 -6.01
N HIS A 74 -10.33 14.21 -6.30
CA HIS A 74 -11.25 14.57 -7.39
C HIS A 74 -12.13 15.78 -7.08
N LEU A 75 -12.62 15.92 -5.85
CA LEU A 75 -13.59 16.96 -5.49
C LEU A 75 -12.92 18.27 -5.05
N LEU A 76 -11.77 18.18 -4.39
CA LEU A 76 -11.14 19.32 -3.71
C LEU A 76 -9.69 19.55 -4.16
N GLY A 77 -9.23 18.88 -5.22
CA GLY A 77 -7.84 18.92 -5.64
C GLY A 77 -6.87 18.44 -4.55
N GLY A 78 -7.32 17.56 -3.65
CA GLY A 78 -6.54 17.03 -2.55
C GLY A 78 -6.43 17.93 -1.31
N ARG A 79 -7.10 19.09 -1.30
CA ARG A 79 -7.08 19.99 -0.13
C ARG A 79 -7.63 19.28 1.12
N TYR A 80 -6.95 19.49 2.24
CA TYR A 80 -7.28 18.95 3.57
C TYR A 80 -7.19 17.42 3.70
N TYR A 81 -6.65 16.72 2.70
CA TYR A 81 -6.34 15.31 2.88
C TYR A 81 -5.05 15.19 3.71
N GLN A 82 -5.09 14.34 4.74
CA GLN A 82 -3.96 14.04 5.61
C GLN A 82 -3.79 12.51 5.61
N PRO A 83 -2.70 11.99 5.04
CA PRO A 83 -2.47 10.56 5.00
C PRO A 83 -2.09 10.03 6.37
N LEU A 84 -2.65 8.87 6.71
CA LEU A 84 -2.18 8.07 7.84
C LEU A 84 -1.11 7.09 7.36
N ALA A 85 -1.33 6.48 6.20
CA ALA A 85 -0.44 5.48 5.61
C ALA A 85 0.66 6.08 4.74
N GLN A 86 1.81 5.39 4.69
CA GLN A 86 2.96 5.78 3.88
C GLN A 86 2.87 5.24 2.44
N THR A 87 2.08 4.19 2.22
CA THR A 87 1.93 3.55 0.91
C THR A 87 0.50 3.14 0.63
N PHE A 88 0.11 3.22 -0.63
CA PHE A 88 -1.19 2.78 -1.10
C PHE A 88 -0.98 1.53 -1.96
N GLN A 89 -1.63 0.43 -1.59
CA GLN A 89 -1.65 -0.78 -2.40
C GLN A 89 -3.05 -0.95 -2.98
N MET A 90 -3.21 -0.66 -4.25
CA MET A 90 -4.50 -0.50 -4.91
C MET A 90 -4.72 -1.54 -6.00
N PRO A 91 -5.96 -1.91 -6.31
CA PRO A 91 -6.24 -2.55 -7.59
C PRO A 91 -6.09 -1.52 -8.71
N THR A 92 -5.90 -1.97 -9.95
CA THR A 92 -5.93 -1.04 -11.10
C THR A 92 -7.32 -0.43 -11.30
N HIS A 93 -8.36 -1.20 -10.97
CA HIS A 93 -9.75 -0.77 -11.06
C HIS A 93 -10.53 -1.15 -9.82
N PHE A 94 -11.46 -0.30 -9.41
CA PHE A 94 -12.40 -0.58 -8.33
C PHE A 94 -13.79 -0.09 -8.68
N LYS A 95 -14.78 -1.00 -8.76
CA LYS A 95 -16.17 -0.66 -9.12
C LYS A 95 -16.31 0.21 -10.37
N GLY A 96 -15.52 -0.10 -11.42
CA GLY A 96 -15.52 0.64 -12.69
C GLY A 96 -14.69 1.92 -12.70
N ILE A 97 -14.05 2.28 -11.58
CA ILE A 97 -13.15 3.44 -11.48
C ILE A 97 -11.73 2.99 -11.78
N ASP A 98 -11.05 3.66 -12.71
CA ASP A 98 -9.62 3.49 -12.97
C ASP A 98 -8.78 4.25 -11.92
N LEU A 99 -7.99 3.50 -11.14
CA LEU A 99 -7.10 4.02 -10.12
C LEU A 99 -5.66 4.20 -10.64
N THR A 100 -5.40 3.98 -11.92
CA THR A 100 -4.08 4.06 -12.56
C THR A 100 -3.83 5.39 -13.30
N SER A 101 -4.68 6.39 -13.10
CA SER A 101 -4.50 7.71 -13.71
C SER A 101 -3.13 8.31 -13.35
N SER A 102 -2.34 8.71 -14.35
CA SER A 102 -1.02 9.34 -14.12
C SER A 102 -1.11 10.57 -13.22
N ARG A 103 -2.22 11.32 -13.29
CA ARG A 103 -2.42 12.52 -12.46
C ARG A 103 -2.66 12.14 -10.99
N PHE A 104 -3.42 11.08 -10.75
CA PHE A 104 -3.66 10.58 -9.40
C PHE A 104 -2.39 9.99 -8.79
N ILE A 105 -1.66 9.17 -9.55
CA ILE A 105 -0.36 8.62 -9.14
C ILE A 105 0.64 9.75 -8.84
N LYS A 106 0.71 10.77 -9.70
CA LYS A 106 1.55 11.94 -9.45
C LYS A 106 1.14 12.66 -8.16
N TRP A 107 -0.15 12.86 -7.93
CA TRP A 107 -0.64 13.50 -6.72
C TRP A 107 -0.26 12.72 -5.45
N LEU A 108 -0.37 11.38 -5.47
CA LEU A 108 0.10 10.54 -4.36
C LEU A 108 1.61 10.73 -4.11
N ASN A 109 2.42 10.69 -5.16
CA ASN A 109 3.86 10.92 -5.06
C ASN A 109 4.17 12.33 -4.50
N ASP A 110 3.47 13.37 -4.96
CA ASP A 110 3.64 14.75 -4.47
C ASP A 110 3.24 14.89 -2.99
N MET A 111 2.40 13.99 -2.47
CA MET A 111 2.05 13.87 -1.05
C MET A 111 2.97 12.96 -0.24
N ASN A 112 4.06 12.47 -0.84
CA ASN A 112 4.98 11.46 -0.26
C ASN A 112 4.27 10.14 0.10
N ILE A 113 3.20 9.80 -0.62
CA ILE A 113 2.53 8.51 -0.51
C ILE A 113 3.04 7.62 -1.63
N ILE A 114 3.60 6.47 -1.27
CA ILE A 114 4.20 5.52 -2.22
C ILE A 114 3.08 4.75 -2.94
N PRO A 115 2.83 4.99 -4.23
CA PRO A 115 1.76 4.32 -4.96
C PRO A 115 2.20 2.92 -5.41
N GLY A 116 1.38 1.93 -5.10
CA GLY A 116 1.59 0.54 -5.42
C GLY A 116 0.32 -0.13 -5.93
N TYR A 117 0.50 -1.17 -6.77
CA TYR A 117 -0.61 -1.90 -7.38
C TYR A 117 -0.44 -3.40 -7.25
N TYR A 118 -1.52 -4.09 -6.90
CA TYR A 118 -1.57 -5.55 -6.81
C TYR A 118 -2.35 -6.19 -7.96
N GLY A 119 -2.12 -7.49 -8.18
CA GLY A 119 -2.72 -8.24 -9.27
C GLY A 119 -2.12 -7.89 -10.65
N VAL A 120 -0.88 -7.40 -10.67
CA VAL A 120 -0.21 -6.95 -11.89
C VAL A 120 0.59 -8.10 -12.48
N ASN A 121 0.01 -8.82 -13.45
CA ASN A 121 0.54 -10.11 -13.92
C ASN A 121 1.00 -10.12 -15.40
N SER A 122 1.24 -8.95 -16.01
CA SER A 122 1.75 -8.83 -17.38
C SER A 122 2.82 -7.74 -17.50
N ILE A 123 3.83 -7.95 -18.37
CA ILE A 123 4.91 -6.99 -18.60
C ILE A 123 4.36 -5.64 -19.11
N ASN A 124 3.36 -5.67 -19.99
CA ASN A 124 2.76 -4.44 -20.51
C ASN A 124 2.13 -3.59 -19.39
N LEU A 125 1.42 -4.21 -18.45
CA LEU A 125 0.82 -3.50 -17.32
C LEU A 125 1.89 -3.04 -16.32
N MET A 126 2.92 -3.84 -16.07
CA MET A 126 4.06 -3.43 -15.23
C MET A 126 4.74 -2.19 -15.81
N ASN A 127 5.01 -2.18 -17.12
CA ASN A 127 5.59 -1.04 -17.80
C ASN A 127 4.66 0.18 -17.77
N ASP A 128 3.37 0.02 -18.08
CA ASP A 128 2.41 1.13 -18.02
C ASP A 128 2.39 1.80 -16.64
N LEU A 129 2.26 1.01 -15.57
CA LEU A 129 2.26 1.52 -14.20
C LEU A 129 3.59 2.18 -13.82
N TYR A 130 4.72 1.60 -14.21
CA TYR A 130 6.04 2.19 -13.99
C TYR A 130 6.18 3.56 -14.68
N GLN A 131 5.79 3.66 -15.95
CA GLN A 131 5.84 4.93 -16.71
C GLN A 131 4.90 5.99 -16.11
N LYS A 132 3.78 5.56 -15.54
CA LYS A 132 2.83 6.44 -14.82
C LYS A 132 3.34 6.90 -13.45
N GLY A 133 4.46 6.34 -12.96
CA GLY A 133 5.08 6.71 -11.68
C GLY A 133 4.68 5.83 -10.50
N ALA A 134 4.16 4.63 -10.72
CA ALA A 134 3.98 3.64 -9.66
C ALA A 134 5.36 3.20 -9.13
N HIS A 135 5.47 3.09 -7.81
CA HIS A 135 6.69 2.62 -7.16
C HIS A 135 6.66 1.11 -6.95
N THR A 136 5.53 0.56 -6.53
CA THR A 136 5.42 -0.85 -6.10
C THR A 136 4.50 -1.65 -7.02
N ILE A 137 4.97 -2.84 -7.41
CA ILE A 137 4.19 -3.82 -8.17
C ILE A 137 4.11 -5.10 -7.32
N VAL A 138 2.89 -5.56 -7.04
CA VAL A 138 2.61 -6.84 -6.39
C VAL A 138 2.03 -7.79 -7.43
N THR A 139 2.69 -8.94 -7.61
CA THR A 139 2.51 -9.82 -8.77
C THR A 139 2.59 -11.28 -8.38
N ASP A 140 1.78 -12.10 -9.04
CA ASP A 140 1.86 -13.56 -9.00
C ASP A 140 2.84 -14.12 -10.05
N ARG A 141 3.46 -13.21 -10.84
CA ARG A 141 4.40 -13.53 -11.92
C ARG A 141 5.77 -12.91 -11.64
N PRO A 142 6.47 -13.36 -10.58
CA PRO A 142 7.81 -12.87 -10.24
C PRO A 142 8.83 -13.12 -11.36
N ASP A 143 8.62 -14.15 -12.18
CA ASP A 143 9.39 -14.45 -13.38
C ASP A 143 9.30 -13.31 -14.42
N LEU A 144 8.09 -12.82 -14.70
CA LEU A 144 7.87 -11.69 -15.60
C LEU A 144 8.37 -10.38 -15.00
N ALA A 145 8.19 -10.20 -13.69
CA ALA A 145 8.67 -9.02 -12.99
C ALA A 145 10.20 -8.92 -13.05
N GLN A 146 10.91 -10.06 -12.93
CA GLN A 146 12.35 -10.09 -13.06
C GLN A 146 12.80 -9.74 -14.49
N GLN A 147 12.13 -10.26 -15.52
CA GLN A 147 12.40 -9.86 -16.92
C GLN A 147 12.16 -8.37 -17.13
N PHE A 148 11.02 -7.85 -16.65
CA PHE A 148 10.70 -6.43 -16.75
C PHE A 148 11.75 -5.57 -16.04
N LYS A 149 12.19 -5.95 -14.84
CA LYS A 149 13.24 -5.22 -14.10
C LYS A 149 14.55 -5.10 -14.87
N GLN A 150 14.90 -6.09 -15.68
CA GLN A 150 16.09 -6.04 -16.56
C GLN A 150 15.93 -5.05 -17.73
N THR A 151 14.71 -4.67 -18.10
CA THR A 151 14.44 -3.67 -19.14
C THR A 151 14.46 -2.23 -18.63
N ILE A 152 14.39 -2.03 -17.31
CA ILE A 152 14.36 -0.69 -16.70
C ILE A 152 15.81 -0.22 -16.49
N PRO A 153 16.17 1.01 -16.90
CA PRO A 153 17.49 1.55 -16.58
C PRO A 153 17.66 1.64 -15.06
N ASN A 154 18.81 1.20 -14.55
CA ASN A 154 19.17 1.43 -13.15
C ASN A 154 19.16 2.95 -12.91
N LYS A 155 18.22 3.42 -12.09
CA LYS A 155 18.22 4.78 -11.55
C LYS A 155 19.18 4.87 -10.37
#